data_AF-A0A3S2EN06-F1
#
_entry.id   AF-A0A3S2EN06-F1
#
_cell.length_a   1.000
_cell.length_b   1.000
_cell.length_c   1.000
_cell.angle_alpha   90.00
_cell.angle_beta   90.00
_cell.angle_gamma   90.00
#
_symmetry.space_group_name_H-M   'P 1'
#
loop_
_entity.id
_entity.type
_entity.pdbx_description
1 polymer ?
#
loop_
_entity_poly.entity_id
_entity_poly.type
_entity_poly.pdbx_seq_one_letter_code
_entity_poly.pdbx_strand_id
1 'polypeptide(L)' 'GSAVLVISQDLDELFEISDAIAVMHNGELSKPIPIAEATFEKVGLLMGGAEPGHAEHTLETA' A
#
# COMPACT_ATOMS: atom_id res chain seq x y z
N GLY A 1 -18.05 -13.42 -8.87
CA GLY A 1 -16.65 -13.06 -8.59
C GLY A 1 -16.48 -12.93 -7.10
N SER A 2 -15.26 -13.17 -6.60
CA SER A 2 -14.89 -12.96 -5.19
C SER A 2 -13.75 -11.97 -5.13
N ALA A 3 -13.73 -11.13 -4.10
CA ALA A 3 -12.56 -10.33 -3.75
C ALA A 3 -11.73 -11.10 -2.71
N VAL A 4 -10.41 -10.96 -2.79
CA VAL A 4 -9.45 -11.53 -1.83
C VAL A 4 -8.59 -10.40 -1.31
N LEU A 5 -8.40 -10.33 0.01
CA LEU A 5 -7.49 -9.41 0.67
C LEU A 5 -6.37 -10.22 1.30
N VAL A 6 -5.13 -9.90 0.93
CA VAL A 6 -3.92 -10.52 1.49
C VAL A 6 -3.17 -9.45 2.28
N ILE A 7 -2.73 -9.80 3.48
CA ILE A 7 -1.90 -8.95 4.33
C ILE A 7 -0.60 -9.71 4.55
N SER A 8 0.50 -9.16 4.04
CA SER A 8 1.84 -9.74 4.16
C SER A 8 2.87 -8.60 4.14
N GLN A 9 4.11 -8.94 4.51
CA GLN A 9 5.29 -8.08 4.36
C GLN A 9 6.23 -8.56 3.25
N ASP A 10 5.95 -9.75 2.70
CA ASP A 10 6.73 -10.33 1.61
C ASP A 10 6.28 -9.69 0.29
N LEU A 11 7.12 -8.83 -0.27
CA LEU A 11 6.78 -8.11 -1.49
C LEU A 11 6.84 -9.02 -2.72
N ASP A 12 7.72 -10.02 -2.76
CA ASP A 12 7.82 -10.90 -3.93
C ASP A 12 6.50 -11.66 -4.12
N GLU A 13 5.95 -12.22 -3.03
CA GLU A 13 4.64 -12.87 -3.02
C GLU A 13 3.52 -11.89 -3.44
N LEU A 14 3.48 -10.70 -2.83
CA LEU A 14 2.41 -9.74 -3.08
C LEU A 14 2.41 -9.24 -4.53
N PHE A 15 3.57 -9.03 -5.14
CA PHE A 15 3.69 -8.61 -6.54
C PHE A 15 3.28 -9.72 -7.52
N GLU A 16 3.40 -10.99 -7.14
CA GLU A 16 3.03 -12.12 -7.99
C GLU A 16 1.51 -12.33 -8.05
N ILE A 17 0.80 -12.10 -6.94
CA ILE A 17 -0.61 -12.50 -6.80
C ILE A 17 -1.62 -11.35 -6.80
N SER A 18 -1.18 -10.11 -6.64
CA SER A 18 -2.08 -8.97 -6.42
C SER A 18 -2.36 -8.18 -7.70
N ASP A 19 -3.55 -7.58 -7.80
CA ASP A 19 -3.84 -6.57 -8.83
C ASP A 19 -3.38 -5.16 -8.39
N ALA A 20 -3.37 -4.90 -7.09
CA ALA A 20 -2.95 -3.64 -6.48
C ALA A 20 -2.40 -3.87 -5.06
N ILE A 21 -1.51 -2.97 -4.62
CA ILE A 21 -0.93 -2.96 -3.26
C ILE A 21 -1.22 -1.62 -2.59
N ALA A 22 -1.60 -1.66 -1.32
CA ALA A 22 -1.60 -0.51 -0.42
C ALA A 22 -0.68 -0.82 0.76
N VAL A 23 -0.03 0.20 1.30
CA VAL A 23 0.91 0.06 2.42
C VAL A 23 0.31 0.67 3.66
N MET A 24 0.36 -0.07 4.77
CA MET A 24 0.01 0.44 6.09
C MET A 24 1.30 0.85 6.82
N HIS A 25 1.39 2.10 7.27
CA HIS A 25 2.50 2.62 8.05
C HIS A 25 1.96 3.57 9.14
N ASN A 26 2.41 3.39 10.38
CA ASN A 26 1.95 4.17 11.55
C ASN A 26 0.42 4.27 11.71
N GLY A 27 -0.31 3.21 11.36
CA GLY A 27 -1.77 3.16 11.46
C GLY A 27 -2.52 3.84 10.31
N GLU A 28 -1.81 4.38 9.32
CA GLU A 28 -2.39 4.97 8.13
C GLU A 28 -2.18 4.07 6.92
N LEU A 29 -3.18 4.01 6.03
CA LEU A 29 -3.14 3.22 4.81
C LEU A 29 -2.97 4.14 3.60
N SER A 30 -1.98 3.86 2.76
CA SER A 30 -1.77 4.59 1.52
C SER A 30 -2.89 4.33 0.50
N LYS A 31 -2.94 5.14 -0.55
CA LYS A 31 -3.79 4.84 -1.70
C LYS A 31 -3.33 3.55 -2.38
N PRO A 32 -4.25 2.66 -2.81
CA PRO A 32 -3.89 1.49 -3.59
C PRO A 32 -3.13 1.88 -4.87
N ILE A 33 -2.03 1.19 -5.12
CA ILE A 33 -1.19 1.33 -6.30
C ILE A 33 -1.42 0.10 -7.16
N PRO A 34 -1.86 0.26 -8.42
CA PRO A 34 -1.91 -0.85 -9.37
C PRO A 34 -0.54 -1.52 -9.48
N ILE A 35 -0.46 -2.85 -9.52
CA ILE A 35 0.84 -3.55 -9.61
C ILE A 35 1.64 -3.12 -10.83
N ALA A 36 0.97 -2.81 -11.95
CA ALA A 36 1.60 -2.29 -13.16
C ALA A 36 2.36 -0.96 -12.97
N GLU A 37 2.05 -0.20 -11.91
CA GLU A 37 2.69 1.08 -11.56
C GLU A 37 3.52 0.98 -10.27
N ALA A 38 3.52 -0.18 -9.62
CA ALA A 38 4.24 -0.43 -8.39
C ALA A 38 5.69 -0.85 -8.68
N THR A 39 6.61 -0.42 -7.81
CA THR A 39 7.98 -0.92 -7.79
C THR A 39 8.35 -1.24 -6.35
N PHE A 40 9.26 -2.20 -6.15
CA PHE A 40 9.77 -2.54 -4.82
C PHE A 40 10.31 -1.32 -4.08
N GLU A 41 11.01 -0.43 -4.80
CA GLU A 41 11.51 0.82 -4.22
C GLU A 41 10.38 1.73 -3.74
N LYS A 42 9.35 1.96 -4.57
CA LYS A 42 8.22 2.81 -4.20
C LYS A 42 7.44 2.24 -3.01
N VAL A 43 7.18 0.94 -3.02
CA VAL A 43 6.50 0.25 -1.92
C VAL A 43 7.36 0.28 -0.65
N GLY A 44 8.66 0.02 -0.77
CA GLY A 44 9.61 0.11 0.35
C GLY A 44 9.72 1.52 0.94
N LEU A 45 9.68 2.56 0.12
CA LEU A 45 9.64 3.95 0.57
C LEU A 45 8.38 4.23 1.41
N LEU A 46 7.21 3.78 0.95
CA LEU A 46 5.95 3.90 1.70
C LEU A 46 5.99 3.12 3.01
N MET A 47 6.59 1.91 3.01
CA MET A 47 6.78 1.11 4.23
C MET A 47 7.69 1.82 5.24
N GLY A 48 8.66 2.60 4.75
CA GLY A 48 9.54 3.45 5.56
C GLY A 48 8.99 4.83 5.89
N GLY A 49 7.75 5.14 5.50
CA GLY A 49 7.10 6.43 5.78
C GLY A 49 7.52 7.60 4.88
N ALA A 50 8.19 7.32 3.76
CA ALA A 50 8.53 8.32 2.75
C ALA A 50 7.42 8.40 1.68
N GLU A 51 6.57 9.44 1.77
CA GLU A 51 5.43 9.66 0.87
C GLU A 51 5.81 10.51 -0.37
N PRO A 52 5.66 10.02 -1.61
CA PRO A 52 5.51 10.87 -2.78
C PRO A 52 4.06 11.38 -2.84
N GLY A 53 3.79 12.48 -2.12
CA GLY A 53 2.52 13.20 -2.17
C GLY A 53 1.58 12.88 -1.01
N HIS A 54 1.77 13.59 0.10
CA HIS A 54 0.77 13.69 1.16
C HIS A 54 -0.59 14.04 0.57
N ALA A 55 -1.57 13.18 0.81
CA ALA A 55 -2.94 13.62 0.99
C ALA A 55 -3.37 13.07 2.35
N GLU A 56 -3.12 13.87 3.39
CA GLU A 56 -3.72 13.69 4.70
C GLU A 56 -5.23 13.52 4.52
N HIS A 57 -5.78 12.45 5.09
CA HIS A 57 -7.20 12.39 5.39
C HIS A 57 -7.34 12.51 6.90
N THR A 58 -7.39 13.75 7.38
CA THR A 58 -7.89 14.07 8.72
C THR A 58 -9.30 13.48 8.86
N LEU A 59 -9.41 12.33 9.53
CA LEU A 59 -10.65 11.94 10.18
C LEU A 59 -10.42 11.98 11.68
N GLU A 60 -10.50 13.19 12.22
CA GLU A 60 -10.96 13.38 13.58
C GLU A 60 -12.48 13.56 13.51
N THR A 61 -13.25 12.55 13.93
CA THR A 61 -14.54 12.72 14.63
C THR A 61 -15.09 11.38 15.08
N ALA A 62 -14.78 11.01 16.33
CA ALA A 62 -15.73 10.62 17.38
C ALA A 62 -15.00 10.40 18.71
#